data_AF-A0A2A2JHT3-F1
#
_entry.id   AF-A0A2A2JHT3-F1
#
_cell.length_a   1.000
_cell.length_b   1.000
_cell.length_c   1.000
_cell.angle_alpha   90.00
_cell.angle_beta   90.00
_cell.angle_gamma   90.00
#
_symmetry.space_group_name_H-M   'P 1'
#
loop_
_entity.id
_entity.type
_entity.pdbx_description
1 polymer ?
#
loop_
_entity_poly.entity_id
_entity_poly.type
_entity_poly.pdbx_seq_one_letter_code
_entity_poly.pdbx_strand_id
1 'polypeptide(L)'
;MENDSYEFTVVPKRYPHLYIDIFFVYYDEKTDSSWVGGMGNRGDKYRYDYPRYDPYCAADLKGHIFWVTCNPTKMLEVEYGQKWYEDYPTKKFVWNRSHKNVKPNGHWPKEMLKQILYVNNKN
;
A
#
# COMPACT_ATOMS: atom_id res chain seq x y z
N MET A 1 9.38 8.82 14.80
CA MET A 1 10.50 7.93 14.39
C MET A 1 10.74 8.14 12.91
N GLU A 2 12.00 8.15 12.49
CA GLU A 2 12.40 8.49 11.12
C GLU A 2 11.95 7.43 10.10
N ASN A 3 12.08 6.14 10.45
CA ASN A 3 11.61 4.98 9.67
C ASN A 3 10.54 4.22 10.45
N ASP A 4 9.27 4.57 10.27
CA ASP A 4 8.15 3.84 10.87
C ASP A 4 7.39 2.93 9.90
N SER A 5 7.65 3.04 8.59
CA SER A 5 7.14 2.12 7.56
C SER A 5 8.07 2.03 6.36
N TYR A 6 8.07 0.89 5.66
CA TYR A 6 8.84 0.67 4.44
C TYR A 6 7.94 0.41 3.23
N GLU A 7 8.38 0.91 2.07
CA GLU A 7 7.78 0.73 0.75
C GLU A 7 8.92 0.64 -0.28
N PHE A 8 8.82 -0.27 -1.24
CA PHE A 8 9.74 -0.36 -2.38
C PHE A 8 8.99 -0.35 -3.69
N THR A 9 9.36 0.56 -4.59
CA THR A 9 8.90 0.53 -5.97
C THR A 9 9.95 -0.14 -6.85
N VAL A 10 9.58 -1.27 -7.45
CA VAL A 10 10.40 -1.96 -8.45
C VAL A 10 10.04 -1.43 -9.84
N VAL A 11 11.05 -0.91 -10.54
CA VAL A 11 10.91 -0.34 -11.88
C VAL A 11 11.73 -1.16 -12.87
N PRO A 12 11.11 -1.84 -13.85
CA PRO A 12 11.82 -2.50 -14.93
C PRO A 12 12.66 -1.50 -15.72
N LYS A 13 13.92 -1.87 -16.02
CA LYS A 13 14.83 -1.04 -16.83
C LYS A 13 14.31 -0.79 -18.25
N ARG A 14 13.57 -1.75 -18.82
CA ARG A 14 13.09 -1.68 -20.20
C ARG A 14 11.69 -1.05 -20.25
N TYR A 15 11.50 -0.16 -21.22
CA TYR A 15 10.20 0.43 -21.52
C TYR A 15 9.23 -0.61 -22.12
N PRO A 16 7.91 -0.55 -21.81
CA PRO A 16 7.26 0.37 -20.88
C PRO A 16 7.57 0.05 -19.41
N HIS A 17 7.73 1.09 -18.58
CA HIS A 17 7.93 0.92 -17.15
C HIS A 17 6.64 0.43 -16.50
N LEU A 18 6.64 -0.83 -16.05
CA LEU A 18 5.58 -1.43 -15.24
C LEU A 18 6.02 -1.40 -13.78
N TYR A 19 5.53 -0.41 -13.03
CA TYR A 19 5.86 -0.23 -11.63
C TYR A 19 5.19 -1.30 -10.78
N ILE A 20 5.94 -1.90 -9.85
CA ILE A 20 5.41 -2.79 -8.82
C ILE A 20 5.78 -2.20 -7.47
N ASP A 21 4.78 -1.81 -6.69
CA ASP A 21 4.97 -1.32 -5.32
C ASP A 21 4.83 -2.48 -4.33
N ILE A 22 5.84 -2.63 -3.48
CA ILE A 22 5.93 -3.65 -2.44
C ILE A 22 5.81 -2.95 -1.08
N PHE A 23 4.76 -3.28 -0.34
CA PHE A 23 4.48 -2.72 0.97
C PHE A 23 4.78 -3.71 2.09
N PHE A 24 5.22 -3.20 3.24
CA PHE A 24 5.36 -3.98 4.45
C PHE A 24 4.10 -3.87 5.29
N VAL A 25 3.56 -5.03 5.66
CA VAL A 25 2.43 -5.12 6.58
C VAL A 25 2.97 -5.24 8.00
N TYR A 26 2.56 -4.30 8.84
CA TYR A 26 2.87 -4.27 10.27
C TYR A 26 1.65 -4.71 11.06
N TYR A 27 1.88 -5.27 12.25
CA TYR A 27 0.82 -5.64 13.17
C TYR A 27 0.88 -4.75 14.42
N ASP A 28 -0.27 -4.24 14.83
CA ASP A 28 -0.45 -3.36 15.98
C ASP A 28 -1.23 -4.12 17.06
N GLU A 29 -0.50 -4.66 18.04
CA GLU A 29 -1.05 -5.44 19.15
C GLU A 29 -2.09 -4.68 19.98
N LYS A 30 -1.98 -3.34 20.07
CA LYS A 30 -2.90 -2.54 20.90
C LYS A 30 -4.29 -2.45 20.30
N THR A 31 -4.36 -2.54 18.98
CA THR A 31 -5.61 -2.40 18.21
C THR A 31 -6.07 -3.71 17.58
N ASP A 32 -5.30 -4.80 17.75
CA ASP A 32 -5.50 -6.10 17.09
C ASP A 32 -5.70 -5.93 15.57
N SER A 33 -4.89 -5.06 14.96
CA SER A 33 -5.04 -4.65 13.57
C SER A 33 -3.72 -4.72 12.81
N SER A 34 -3.81 -4.81 11.49
CA SER A 34 -2.65 -4.76 10.60
C SER A 34 -2.66 -3.43 9.85
N TRP A 35 -1.51 -2.94 9.43
CA TRP A 35 -1.45 -1.69 8.67
C TRP A 35 -0.26 -1.64 7.71
N VAL A 36 -0.39 -0.87 6.64
CA VAL A 36 0.73 -0.49 5.77
C VAL A 36 0.91 1.01 5.78
N GLY A 37 2.16 1.46 5.65
CA GLY A 37 2.47 2.87 5.45
C GLY A 37 2.51 3.23 3.98
N GLY A 38 2.22 4.49 3.67
CA GLY A 38 2.44 5.08 2.37
C GLY A 38 2.96 6.51 2.50
N MET A 39 3.63 6.99 1.47
CA MET A 39 4.23 8.33 1.47
C MET A 39 3.85 9.12 0.22
N GLY A 40 3.43 10.37 0.41
CA GLY A 40 3.29 11.33 -0.68
C GLY A 40 4.61 12.03 -1.00
N ASN A 41 4.76 12.50 -2.24
CA ASN A 41 5.98 13.15 -2.75
C ASN A 41 6.47 14.38 -1.95
N ARG A 42 5.64 14.94 -1.06
CA ARG A 42 5.97 16.10 -0.22
C ARG A 42 6.34 15.72 1.22
N GLY A 43 6.42 14.43 1.54
CA GLY A 43 6.65 13.94 2.90
C GLY A 43 5.37 13.63 3.69
N ASP A 44 4.20 13.80 3.09
CA ASP A 44 2.93 13.42 3.73
C ASP A 44 2.89 11.92 3.98
N LYS A 45 2.48 11.54 5.20
CA LYS A 45 2.42 10.14 5.62
C LYS A 45 0.98 9.67 5.61
N TYR A 46 0.78 8.44 5.14
CA TYR A 46 -0.51 7.78 5.13
C TYR A 46 -0.40 6.43 5.82
N ARG A 47 -1.45 6.05 6.54
CA ARG A 47 -1.61 4.73 7.14
C ARG A 47 -2.89 4.11 6.58
N TYR A 48 -2.76 2.88 6.10
CA TYR A 48 -3.88 2.08 5.63
C TYR A 48 -4.11 0.98 6.65
N ASP A 49 -5.23 1.05 7.37
CA ASP A 49 -5.56 0.08 8.40
C ASP A 49 -6.33 -1.10 7.81
N TYR A 50 -6.02 -2.29 8.29
CA TYR A 50 -6.70 -3.54 7.98
C TYR A 50 -7.07 -4.24 9.29
N PRO A 51 -8.14 -5.04 9.32
CA PRO A 51 -8.33 -6.01 10.37
C PRO A 51 -7.09 -6.90 10.51
N ARG A 52 -6.97 -7.59 11.65
CA ARG A 52 -5.95 -8.63 11.82
C ARG A 52 -5.81 -9.49 10.56
N TYR A 53 -4.58 -9.56 10.05
CA TYR A 53 -4.25 -10.32 8.85
C TYR A 53 -4.75 -11.77 8.99
N ASP A 54 -5.41 -12.26 7.95
CA ASP A 54 -5.94 -13.62 7.92
C ASP A 54 -4.92 -14.60 7.30
N PRO A 55 -5.11 -15.93 7.39
CA PRO A 55 -4.15 -16.87 6.82
C PRO A 55 -3.94 -16.67 5.31
N TYR A 56 -2.78 -17.12 4.81
CA TYR A 56 -2.47 -17.13 3.39
C TYR A 56 -3.14 -18.33 2.70
N CYS A 57 -3.85 -18.05 1.60
CA CYS A 57 -4.40 -19.04 0.67
C CYS A 57 -3.74 -18.88 -0.71
N ALA A 58 -3.67 -19.98 -1.46
CA ALA A 58 -3.19 -19.95 -2.84
C ALA A 58 -4.29 -19.46 -3.78
N ALA A 59 -3.95 -18.57 -4.71
CA ALA A 59 -4.82 -18.12 -5.79
C ALA A 59 -4.07 -18.13 -7.13
N ASP A 60 -4.80 -18.38 -8.22
CA ASP A 60 -4.26 -18.22 -9.57
C ASP A 60 -4.47 -16.79 -10.06
N LEU A 61 -3.38 -16.17 -10.54
CA LEU A 61 -3.43 -14.95 -11.31
C LEU A 61 -2.74 -15.18 -12.64
N LYS A 62 -3.55 -15.43 -13.68
CA LYS A 62 -3.09 -15.63 -15.08
C LYS A 62 -2.13 -16.82 -15.22
N GLY A 63 -2.37 -17.93 -14.53
CA GLY A 63 -1.53 -19.14 -14.60
C GLY A 63 -0.35 -19.16 -13.62
N HIS A 64 -0.27 -18.17 -12.73
CA HIS A 64 0.75 -18.09 -11.68
C HIS A 64 0.10 -18.15 -10.30
N ILE A 65 0.71 -18.90 -9.39
CA ILE A 65 0.23 -19.02 -8.01
C ILE A 65 0.74 -17.82 -7.20
N PHE A 66 -0.19 -17.12 -6.56
CA PHE A 66 0.07 -16.07 -5.59
C PHE A 66 -0.54 -16.44 -4.23
N TRP A 67 0.11 -15.98 -3.17
CA TRP A 67 -0.41 -16.06 -1.80
C TRP A 67 -1.23 -14.81 -1.51
N VAL A 68 -2.51 -15.02 -1.24
CA VAL A 68 -3.47 -13.96 -0.95
C VAL A 68 -4.15 -14.23 0.40
N THR A 69 -4.85 -13.24 0.92
CA THR A 69 -5.81 -13.41 2.02
C THR A 69 -6.81 -14.53 1.69
N CYS A 70 -7.08 -15.42 2.64
CA CYS A 70 -8.12 -16.45 2.48
C CYS A 70 -9.53 -15.87 2.36
N ASN A 71 -9.74 -14.63 2.80
CA ASN A 71 -11.02 -13.90 2.71
C ASN A 71 -10.86 -12.61 1.87
N PRO A 72 -10.61 -12.71 0.55
CA PRO A 72 -10.31 -11.55 -0.28
C PRO A 72 -11.43 -10.50 -0.27
N THR A 73 -12.69 -10.93 -0.29
CA THR A 73 -13.85 -10.03 -0.22
C THR A 73 -13.83 -9.14 1.03
N LYS A 74 -13.42 -9.69 2.19
CA LYS A 74 -13.33 -8.92 3.44
C LYS A 74 -12.31 -7.80 3.32
N MET A 75 -11.16 -8.06 2.71
CA MET A 75 -10.12 -7.03 2.51
C MET A 75 -10.55 -6.00 1.47
N LEU A 76 -11.18 -6.41 0.37
CA LEU A 76 -11.73 -5.51 -0.65
C LEU A 76 -12.80 -4.57 -0.06
N GLU A 77 -13.68 -5.08 0.80
CA GLU A 77 -14.69 -4.26 1.46
C GLU A 77 -14.11 -3.25 2.45
N VAL A 78 -13.02 -3.59 3.14
CA VAL A 78 -12.29 -2.66 4.02
C VAL A 78 -11.66 -1.53 3.21
N GLU A 79 -11.04 -1.87 2.07
CA GLU A 79 -10.26 -0.94 1.28
C GLU A 79 -11.12 -0.06 0.36
N TYR A 80 -12.13 -0.64 -0.30
CA TYR A 80 -12.95 0.03 -1.31
C TYR A 80 -14.42 0.22 -0.88
N GLY A 81 -14.88 -0.48 0.15
CA GLY A 81 -16.26 -0.45 0.65
C GLY A 81 -17.15 -1.58 0.12
N GLN A 82 -18.39 -1.63 0.60
CA GLN A 82 -19.39 -2.68 0.29
C GLN A 82 -19.73 -2.83 -1.20
N LYS A 83 -19.45 -1.79 -1.99
CA LYS A 83 -19.69 -1.72 -3.44
C LYS A 83 -18.39 -1.74 -4.23
N TRP A 84 -17.36 -2.44 -3.74
CA TRP A 84 -16.04 -2.52 -4.38
C TRP A 84 -16.07 -3.01 -5.84
N TYR A 85 -17.12 -3.77 -6.20
CA TYR A 85 -17.33 -4.31 -7.55
C TYR A 85 -17.99 -3.30 -8.51
N GLU A 86 -18.47 -2.16 -8.01
CA GLU A 86 -18.97 -1.08 -8.86
C GLU A 86 -17.78 -0.29 -9.42
N ASP A 87 -17.75 -0.13 -10.75
CA ASP A 87 -16.63 0.52 -11.42
C ASP A 87 -16.50 1.99 -10.99
N TYR A 88 -15.32 2.37 -10.52
CA TYR A 88 -15.02 3.73 -10.10
C TYR A 88 -14.18 4.42 -11.17
N PRO A 89 -14.60 5.59 -11.70
CA PRO A 89 -13.86 6.24 -12.78
C PRO A 89 -12.39 6.48 -12.40
N THR A 90 -11.46 5.82 -13.09
CA THR A 90 -10.01 5.87 -12.77
C THR A 90 -9.48 7.31 -12.71
N LYS A 91 -10.00 8.21 -13.55
CA LYS A 91 -9.63 9.64 -13.56
C LYS A 91 -9.97 10.39 -12.26
N LYS A 92 -10.91 9.87 -11.47
CA LYS A 92 -11.33 10.43 -10.18
C LYS A 92 -10.69 9.70 -9.00
N PHE A 93 -9.99 8.59 -9.25
CA PHE A 93 -9.39 7.78 -8.20
C PHE A 93 -8.09 8.43 -7.73
N VAL A 94 -7.98 8.64 -6.43
CA VAL A 94 -6.81 9.21 -5.78
C VAL A 94 -6.40 8.27 -4.66
N TRP A 95 -5.29 7.56 -4.81
CA TRP A 95 -4.85 6.49 -3.91
C TRP A 95 -4.82 6.90 -2.42
N ASN A 96 -4.47 8.14 -2.08
CA ASN A 96 -4.41 8.60 -0.68
C ASN A 96 -5.71 9.18 -0.13
N ARG A 97 -6.82 9.13 -0.88
CA ARG A 97 -8.11 9.75 -0.50
C ARG A 97 -9.34 8.91 -0.87
N SER A 98 -9.29 8.15 -1.95
CA SER A 98 -10.41 7.37 -2.47
C SER A 98 -10.62 6.07 -1.70
N HIS A 99 -9.55 5.46 -1.19
CA HIS A 99 -9.63 4.31 -0.30
C HIS A 99 -10.39 4.66 0.99
N LYS A 100 -11.13 3.70 1.53
CA LYS A 100 -11.92 3.87 2.75
C LYS A 100 -11.11 3.68 4.04
N ASN A 101 -9.99 2.98 3.94
CA ASN A 101 -9.13 2.63 5.07
C ASN A 101 -7.87 3.50 5.21
N VAL A 102 -7.70 4.53 4.37
CA VAL A 102 -6.56 5.44 4.41
C VAL A 102 -6.78 6.60 5.40
N LYS A 103 -5.74 6.92 6.18
CA LYS A 103 -5.73 8.08 7.09
C LYS A 103 -4.39 8.82 7.02
N PRO A 104 -4.37 10.15 7.19
CA PRO A 104 -3.14 10.89 7.42
C PRO A 104 -2.43 10.38 8.68
N ASN A 105 -1.11 10.22 8.62
CA ASN A 105 -0.29 9.66 9.71
C ASN A 105 0.96 10.51 10.00
N GLY A 106 0.84 11.84 9.81
CA GLY A 106 1.92 12.80 10.03
C GLY A 106 2.62 13.25 8.74
N HIS A 107 3.80 13.84 8.91
CA HIS A 107 4.56 14.46 7.83
C HIS A 107 6.05 14.44 8.14
N TRP A 108 6.88 14.09 7.16
CA TRP A 108 8.34 14.23 7.25
C TRP A 108 8.79 15.60 6.74
N PRO A 109 9.61 16.34 7.50
CA PRO A 109 10.23 17.58 7.02
C PRO A 109 11.04 17.35 5.74
N LYS A 110 11.11 18.37 4.88
CA LYS A 110 11.81 18.29 3.58
C LYS A 110 13.27 17.89 3.72
N GLU A 111 13.90 18.30 4.81
CA GLU A 111 15.29 18.04 5.14
C GLU A 111 15.55 16.54 5.33
N MET A 112 14.56 15.79 5.82
CA MET A 112 14.63 14.34 6.05
C MET A 112 14.37 13.53 4.78
N LEU A 113 13.66 14.10 3.79
CA LEU A 113 13.29 13.36 2.57
C LEU A 113 14.50 12.82 1.81
N LYS A 114 15.63 13.54 1.83
CA LYS A 114 16.88 13.07 1.19
C LYS A 114 17.45 11.79 1.80
N GLN A 115 17.14 11.52 3.07
CA GLN A 115 17.64 10.35 3.79
C GLN A 115 16.66 9.18 3.71
N ILE A 116 15.35 9.48 3.71
CA ILE A 116 14.28 8.47 3.72
C ILE A 116 14.00 7.95 2.32
N LEU A 117 14.10 8.80 1.29
CA LEU A 117 13.93 8.39 -0.10
C LEU A 117 15.25 7.92 -0.69
N TYR A 118 15.36 6.60 -0.87
CA TYR A 118 16.42 6.01 -1.66
C TYR A 118 15.92 5.67 -3.06
N VAL A 119 16.54 6.27 -4.08
CA VAL A 119 16.29 5.95 -5.49
C VAL A 119 17.58 5.42 -6.09
N ASN A 120 17.57 4.14 -6.48
CA ASN A 120 18.72 3.49 -7.11
C ASN A 120 18.83 3.89 -8.60
N ASN A 121 19.40 5.07 -8.86
CA ASN A 121 19.71 5.53 -10.21
C ASN A 121 21.03 4.94 -10.72
N LYS A 122 21.12 3.61 -10.85
CA LYS A 122 22.19 3.02 -11.66
C LYS A 122 21.75 3.03 -13.12
N ASN A 123 22.12 4.13 -13.79
CA ASN A 123 22.12 4.30 -15.25
C ASN A 123 22.69 3.05 -15.94
#